data_AF-A0A972G4Z0-F1
#
_entry.id   AF-A0A972G4Z0-F1
#
_cell.length_a   1.000
_cell.length_b   1.000
_cell.length_c   1.000
_cell.angle_alpha   90.00
_cell.angle_beta   90.00
_cell.angle_gamma   90.00
#
_symmetry.space_group_name_H-M   'P 1'
#
loop_
_entity.id
_entity.type
_entity.pdbx_description
1 polymer ?
#
loop_
_entity_poly.entity_id
_entity_poly.type
_entity_poly.pdbx_seq_one_letter_code
_entity_poly.pdbx_strand_id
1 'polypeptide(L)'
;MHDRDILTQLDELTALHSARSVTQREYEDRRDEILKSVQAKLDALKDEYQPLLDAADERISDLEATIKASVTAHGVSVRHRDFHAIYSRPRVSWDTKALDGYAASHPEIRDFRKEGKPSVSLRRINQAE
;
A
#
# COMPACT_ATOMS: atom_id res chain seq x y z
N MET A 1 -23.94 45.57 49.44
CA MET A 1 -25.03 45.21 48.49
C MET A 1 -24.47 44.40 47.32
N HIS A 2 -23.31 44.75 46.77
CA HIS A 2 -22.61 44.00 45.71
C HIS A 2 -22.27 42.53 46.05
N ASP A 3 -21.84 42.23 47.28
CA ASP A 3 -21.46 40.86 47.65
C ASP A 3 -22.63 39.85 47.54
N ARG A 4 -23.87 40.29 47.76
CA ARG A 4 -25.06 39.43 47.69
C ARG A 4 -25.46 39.12 46.24
N ASP A 5 -25.18 40.04 45.33
CA ASP A 5 -25.37 39.88 43.89
C ASP A 5 -24.34 38.89 43.32
N ILE A 6 -23.07 39.04 43.72
CA ILE A 6 -21.99 38.12 43.35
C ILE A 6 -22.28 36.68 43.83
N LEU A 7 -22.77 36.50 45.05
CA LEU A 7 -23.16 35.17 45.55
C LEU A 7 -24.28 34.55 44.71
N THR A 8 -25.28 35.35 44.31
CA THR A 8 -26.38 34.88 43.45
C THR A 8 -25.87 34.44 42.08
N GLN A 9 -24.93 35.20 41.49
CA GLN A 9 -24.29 34.85 40.22
C GLN A 9 -23.45 33.57 40.31
N LEU A 10 -22.77 33.33 41.44
CA LEU A 10 -22.00 32.09 41.66
C LEU A 10 -22.91 30.87 41.82
N ASP A 11 -24.06 31.03 42.48
CA ASP A 11 -25.07 29.98 42.59
C ASP A 11 -25.65 29.64 41.21
N GLU A 12 -25.98 30.66 40.40
CA GLU A 12 -26.45 30.48 39.02
C GLU A 12 -25.39 29.81 38.14
N LEU A 13 -24.13 30.22 38.25
CA LEU A 13 -23.01 29.60 37.54
C LEU A 13 -22.86 28.11 37.91
N THR A 14 -22.99 27.78 39.20
CA THR A 14 -22.94 26.38 39.67
C THR A 14 -24.08 25.54 39.10
N ALA A 15 -25.29 26.11 39.04
CA ALA A 15 -26.44 25.46 38.41
C ALA A 15 -26.23 25.23 36.91
N LEU A 16 -25.68 26.22 36.19
CA LEU A 16 -25.37 26.10 34.76
C LEU A 16 -24.28 25.05 34.48
N HIS A 17 -23.23 24.98 35.30
CA HIS A 17 -22.21 23.93 35.18
C HIS A 17 -22.78 22.53 35.40
N SER A 18 -23.66 22.39 36.39
CA SER A 18 -24.33 21.12 36.70
C SER A 18 -25.24 20.69 35.56
N ALA A 19 -26.06 21.60 35.04
CA ALA A 19 -26.92 21.36 33.88
C ALA A 19 -26.11 20.96 32.64
N ARG A 20 -25.02 21.68 32.34
CA ARG A 20 -24.11 21.35 31.24
C ARG A 20 -23.50 19.96 31.39
N SER A 21 -23.07 19.58 32.59
CA SER A 21 -22.50 18.25 32.85
C SER A 21 -23.49 17.12 32.59
N VAL A 22 -24.78 17.32 32.92
CA VAL A 22 -25.84 16.35 32.64
C VAL A 22 -26.08 16.26 31.13
N THR A 23 -26.26 17.39 30.44
CA THR A 23 -26.44 17.40 28.98
C THR A 23 -25.27 16.76 28.24
N GLN A 24 -24.04 17.01 28.70
CA GLN A 24 -22.83 16.43 28.09
C GLN A 24 -22.83 14.89 28.20
N ARG A 25 -23.20 14.35 29.37
CA ARG A 25 -23.31 12.90 29.56
C ARG A 25 -24.37 12.27 28.66
N GLU A 26 -25.56 12.87 28.60
CA GLU A 26 -26.62 12.37 27.71
C GLU A 26 -26.22 12.41 26.23
N TYR A 27 -25.47 13.44 25.83
CA TYR A 27 -24.91 13.52 24.48
C TYR A 27 -23.91 12.38 24.22
N GLU A 28 -22.98 12.15 25.14
CA GLU A 28 -21.97 11.08 25.04
C GLU A 28 -22.63 9.70 24.98
N ASP A 29 -23.60 9.43 25.84
CA ASP A 29 -24.35 8.16 25.86
C ASP A 29 -25.05 7.90 24.52
N ARG A 30 -25.75 8.91 23.98
CA ARG A 30 -26.43 8.80 22.67
C ARG A 30 -25.44 8.64 21.53
N ARG A 31 -24.33 9.37 21.57
CA ARG A 31 -23.26 9.27 20.57
C ARG A 31 -22.69 7.86 20.55
N ASP A 32 -22.41 7.29 21.71
CA ASP A 32 -21.80 5.97 21.84
C ASP A 32 -22.78 4.86 21.43
N GLU A 33 -24.08 5.01 21.72
CA GLU A 33 -25.12 4.10 21.21
C GLU A 33 -25.20 4.12 19.67
N ILE A 34 -25.19 5.31 19.06
CA ILE A 34 -25.16 5.46 17.60
C ILE A 34 -23.89 4.82 17.02
N LEU A 35 -22.73 5.12 17.61
CA LEU A 35 -21.46 4.59 17.15
C LEU A 35 -21.43 3.05 17.21
N LYS A 36 -21.94 2.47 18.30
CA LYS A 36 -22.06 1.01 18.45
C LYS A 36 -22.92 0.39 17.36
N SER A 37 -24.06 1.00 17.04
CA SER A 37 -24.95 0.54 15.96
C SER A 37 -24.29 0.63 14.59
N VAL A 38 -23.60 1.74 14.29
CA VAL A 38 -22.89 1.91 13.02
C VAL A 38 -21.72 0.93 12.91
N GLN A 39 -20.93 0.76 13.97
CA GLN A 39 -19.81 -0.16 13.98
C GLN A 39 -20.28 -1.60 13.74
N ALA A 40 -21.35 -2.04 14.41
CA ALA A 40 -21.91 -3.37 14.19
C ALA A 40 -22.36 -3.60 12.73
N LYS A 41 -22.91 -2.56 12.07
CA LYS A 41 -23.28 -2.63 10.65
C LYS A 41 -22.05 -2.69 9.74
N LEU A 42 -21.00 -1.95 10.05
CA LEU A 42 -19.74 -1.98 9.30
C LEU A 42 -19.03 -3.32 9.45
N ASP A 43 -19.02 -3.87 10.67
CA ASP A 43 -18.43 -5.18 10.95
C ASP A 43 -19.21 -6.28 10.21
N ALA A 44 -20.55 -6.27 10.27
CA ALA A 44 -21.37 -7.22 9.50
C ALA A 44 -21.15 -7.11 8.00
N LEU A 45 -21.05 -5.89 7.47
CA LEU A 45 -20.73 -5.66 6.05
C LEU A 45 -19.35 -6.23 5.71
N LYS A 46 -18.35 -5.99 6.55
CA LYS A 46 -17.01 -6.52 6.35
C LYS A 46 -17.03 -8.06 6.37
N ASP A 47 -17.72 -8.67 7.31
CA ASP A 47 -17.79 -10.14 7.41
C ASP A 47 -18.49 -10.78 6.20
N GLU A 48 -19.46 -10.09 5.60
CA GLU A 48 -20.13 -10.55 4.38
C GLU A 48 -19.22 -10.44 3.14
N TYR A 49 -18.56 -9.30 2.97
CA TYR A 49 -17.85 -8.98 1.73
C TYR A 49 -16.38 -9.41 1.73
N GLN A 50 -15.70 -9.45 2.88
CA GLN A 50 -14.28 -9.80 2.95
C GLN A 50 -14.00 -11.19 2.37
N PRO A 51 -14.76 -12.26 2.69
CA PRO A 51 -14.52 -13.57 2.09
C PRO A 51 -14.74 -13.60 0.58
N LEU A 52 -15.67 -12.79 0.05
CA LEU A 52 -15.92 -12.69 -1.38
C LEU A 52 -14.80 -11.98 -2.12
N LEU A 53 -14.26 -10.91 -1.51
CA LEU A 53 -13.10 -10.18 -2.02
C LEU A 53 -11.86 -11.07 -1.99
N ASP A 54 -11.60 -11.74 -0.88
CA ASP A 54 -10.46 -12.65 -0.73
C ASP A 54 -10.51 -13.79 -1.77
N ALA A 55 -11.69 -14.39 -1.99
CA ALA A 55 -11.87 -15.43 -3.00
C ALA A 55 -11.74 -14.90 -4.45
N ALA A 56 -12.07 -13.63 -4.69
CA ALA A 56 -11.86 -13.00 -5.99
C ALA A 56 -10.37 -12.73 -6.22
N ASP A 57 -9.66 -12.21 -5.23
CA ASP A 57 -8.22 -11.92 -5.28
C ASP A 57 -7.40 -13.21 -5.47
N GLU A 58 -7.76 -14.29 -4.79
CA GLU A 58 -7.13 -15.62 -4.98
C GLU A 58 -7.30 -16.08 -6.44
N ARG A 59 -8.52 -16.03 -6.98
CA ARG A 59 -8.80 -16.39 -8.38
C ARG A 59 -8.05 -15.51 -9.38
N ILE A 60 -7.96 -14.21 -9.11
CA ILE A 60 -7.21 -13.27 -9.95
C ILE A 60 -5.73 -13.66 -9.95
N SER A 61 -5.15 -13.90 -8.77
CA SER A 61 -3.75 -14.29 -8.62
C SER A 61 -3.43 -15.61 -9.37
N ASP A 62 -4.29 -16.61 -9.22
CA ASP A 62 -4.14 -17.91 -9.88
C ASP A 62 -4.21 -17.79 -11.41
N LEU A 63 -5.16 -17.00 -11.91
CA LEU A 63 -5.31 -16.76 -13.34
C LEU A 63 -4.12 -15.97 -13.88
N GLU A 64 -3.65 -14.95 -13.18
CA GLU A 64 -2.45 -14.20 -13.55
C GLU A 64 -1.22 -15.11 -13.61
N ALA A 65 -1.03 -15.98 -12.62
CA ALA A 65 0.07 -16.93 -12.60
C ALA A 65 0.01 -17.88 -13.81
N THR A 66 -1.19 -18.38 -14.12
CA THR A 66 -1.44 -19.24 -15.29
C THR A 66 -1.16 -18.52 -16.60
N ILE A 67 -1.60 -17.27 -16.75
CA ILE A 67 -1.34 -16.44 -17.93
C ILE A 67 0.16 -16.17 -18.07
N LYS A 68 0.85 -15.80 -16.99
CA LYS A 68 2.31 -15.56 -16.98
C LYS A 68 3.06 -16.83 -17.42
N ALA A 69 2.74 -17.99 -16.85
CA ALA A 69 3.35 -19.26 -17.23
C ALA A 69 3.12 -19.60 -18.71
N SER A 70 1.90 -19.39 -19.21
CA SER A 70 1.55 -19.64 -20.61
C SER A 70 2.31 -18.71 -21.56
N VAL A 71 2.37 -17.41 -21.25
CA VAL A 71 3.08 -16.40 -22.04
C VAL A 71 4.59 -16.68 -22.06
N THR A 72 5.17 -17.10 -20.94
CA THR A 72 6.57 -17.54 -20.87
C THR A 72 6.82 -18.79 -21.71
N ALA A 73 5.92 -19.78 -21.67
CA ALA A 73 6.04 -21.01 -22.45
C ALA A 73 5.93 -20.76 -23.96
N HIS A 74 5.04 -19.86 -24.39
CA HIS A 74 4.89 -19.50 -25.80
C HIS A 74 5.96 -18.52 -26.31
N GLY A 75 6.59 -17.75 -25.42
CA GLY A 75 7.68 -16.82 -25.77
C GLY A 75 7.25 -15.64 -26.64
N VAL A 76 5.96 -15.29 -26.64
CA VAL A 76 5.39 -14.18 -27.42
C VAL A 76 4.54 -13.29 -26.52
N SER A 77 4.58 -11.98 -26.76
CA SER A 77 3.70 -11.03 -26.07
C SER A 77 2.27 -11.12 -26.63
N VAL A 78 1.27 -11.05 -25.76
CA VAL A 78 -0.15 -11.16 -26.12
C VAL A 78 -0.91 -9.96 -25.58
N ARG A 79 -1.68 -9.30 -26.45
CA ARG A 79 -2.54 -8.16 -26.10
C ARG A 79 -4.01 -8.53 -26.30
N HIS A 80 -4.85 -8.20 -25.33
CA HIS A 80 -6.30 -8.32 -25.45
C HIS A 80 -7.01 -7.20 -24.70
N ARG A 81 -7.84 -6.41 -25.40
CA ARG A 81 -8.64 -5.28 -24.87
C ARG A 81 -7.92 -4.46 -23.79
N ASP A 82 -8.12 -4.82 -22.53
CA ASP A 82 -7.66 -4.10 -21.34
C ASP A 82 -6.33 -4.60 -20.77
N PHE A 83 -5.83 -5.76 -21.23
CA PHE A 83 -4.61 -6.40 -20.74
C PHE A 83 -3.56 -6.59 -21.85
N HIS A 84 -2.29 -6.46 -21.46
CA HIS A 84 -1.15 -6.72 -22.32
C HIS A 84 -0.06 -7.47 -21.55
N ALA A 85 0.11 -8.76 -21.87
CA ALA A 85 1.18 -9.57 -21.33
C ALA A 85 2.42 -9.45 -22.22
N ILE A 86 3.49 -8.87 -21.68
CA ILE A 86 4.74 -8.62 -22.41
C ILE A 86 5.75 -9.71 -22.07
N TYR A 87 6.12 -10.53 -23.05
CA TYR A 87 7.24 -11.45 -22.92
C TYR A 87 8.55 -10.72 -23.20
N SER A 88 9.45 -10.73 -22.22
CA SER A 88 10.83 -10.27 -22.39
C SER A 88 11.74 -11.47 -22.50
N ARG A 89 12.53 -11.54 -23.57
CA ARG A 89 13.53 -12.61 -23.73
C ARG A 89 14.51 -12.57 -22.55
N PRO A 90 14.96 -13.74 -22.06
CA PRO A 90 15.96 -13.78 -21.00
C PRO A 90 17.23 -13.07 -21.46
N ARG A 91 17.82 -12.28 -20.55
CA ARG A 91 19.09 -11.63 -20.82
C ARG A 91 20.21 -12.66 -20.73
N VAL A 92 20.94 -12.84 -21.82
CA VAL A 92 22.20 -13.59 -21.79
C VAL A 92 23.26 -12.68 -21.17
N SER A 93 23.71 -13.02 -19.97
CA SER A 93 24.87 -12.42 -19.32
C SER A 93 25.99 -13.44 -19.23
N TRP A 94 27.20 -13.00 -19.55
CA TRP A 94 28.39 -13.84 -19.42
C TRP A 94 29.10 -13.53 -18.10
N ASP A 95 29.70 -14.54 -17.47
CA ASP A 95 30.60 -14.33 -16.34
C ASP A 95 31.93 -13.78 -16.86
N THR A 96 32.12 -12.47 -16.74
CA THR A 96 33.31 -11.77 -17.18
C THR A 96 34.58 -12.29 -16.51
N LYS A 97 34.52 -12.73 -15.24
CA LYS A 97 35.70 -13.22 -14.52
C LYS A 97 36.13 -14.58 -15.06
N ALA A 98 35.17 -15.47 -15.29
CA ALA A 98 35.45 -16.78 -15.90
C ALA A 98 35.98 -16.61 -17.34
N LEU A 99 35.39 -15.70 -18.13
CA LEU A 99 35.85 -15.39 -19.48
C LEU A 99 37.26 -14.77 -19.50
N ASP A 100 37.57 -13.86 -18.58
CA ASP A 100 38.90 -13.26 -18.48
C ASP A 100 39.96 -14.30 -18.06
N GLY A 101 39.59 -15.28 -17.23
CA GLY A 101 40.43 -16.44 -16.91
C GLY A 101 40.64 -17.37 -18.10
N TYR A 102 39.59 -17.66 -18.87
CA TYR A 102 39.65 -18.46 -20.09
C TYR A 102 40.54 -17.80 -21.15
N ALA A 103 40.46 -16.47 -21.27
CA ALA A 103 41.27 -15.67 -22.17
C ALA A 103 42.79 -15.76 -21.90
N ALA A 104 43.23 -16.27 -20.74
CA ALA A 104 44.64 -16.57 -20.51
C ALA A 104 45.15 -17.74 -21.36
N SER A 105 44.29 -18.72 -21.64
CA SER A 105 44.58 -19.89 -22.47
C SER A 105 44.18 -19.72 -23.94
N HIS A 106 43.22 -18.84 -24.22
CA HIS A 106 42.65 -18.58 -25.55
C HIS A 106 42.52 -17.07 -25.78
N PRO A 107 43.61 -16.39 -26.20
CA PRO A 107 43.66 -14.93 -26.33
C PRO A 107 42.68 -14.36 -27.36
N GLU A 108 42.24 -15.16 -28.34
CA GLU A 108 41.32 -14.78 -29.41
C GLU A 108 39.97 -14.23 -28.90
N ILE A 109 39.56 -14.59 -27.68
CA ILE A 109 38.33 -14.06 -27.07
C ILE A 109 38.42 -12.56 -26.75
N ARG A 110 39.63 -12.02 -26.55
CA ARG A 110 39.83 -10.60 -26.25
C ARG A 110 39.41 -9.69 -27.42
N ASP A 111 39.53 -10.16 -28.66
CA ASP A 111 39.15 -9.40 -29.86
C ASP A 111 37.63 -9.16 -29.95
N PHE A 112 36.83 -9.97 -29.24
CA PHE A 112 35.37 -9.85 -29.20
C PHE A 112 34.87 -8.98 -28.03
N ARG A 113 35.74 -8.56 -27.11
CA ARG A 113 35.39 -7.69 -25.96
C ARG A 113 35.22 -6.25 -26.44
N LYS A 114 34.02 -5.70 -26.28
CA LYS A 114 33.72 -4.29 -26.56
C LYS A 114 33.43 -3.55 -25.26
N GLU A 115 34.26 -2.57 -24.92
CA GLU A 115 34.06 -1.71 -23.75
C GLU A 115 33.40 -0.39 -24.14
N GLY A 116 32.31 -0.04 -23.45
CA GLY A 116 31.58 1.20 -23.65
C GLY A 116 32.17 2.37 -22.86
N LYS A 117 31.82 3.60 -23.25
CA LYS A 117 32.22 4.82 -22.51
C LYS A 117 31.61 4.81 -21.10
N PRO A 118 32.37 5.21 -20.05
CA PRO A 118 31.83 5.33 -18.71
C PRO A 118 30.70 6.38 -18.69
N SER A 119 29.60 6.06 -18.00
CA SER A 119 28.45 6.96 -17.82
C SER A 119 28.08 7.04 -16.34
N VAL A 120 27.81 8.24 -15.85
CA VAL A 120 27.38 8.50 -14.47
C VAL A 120 25.95 9.04 -14.51
N SER A 121 25.04 8.37 -13.80
CA SER A 121 23.67 8.83 -13.59
C SER A 121 23.51 9.32 -12.15
N LEU A 122 23.17 10.61 -11.99
CA LEU A 122 22.88 11.21 -10.69
C LEU A 122 21.40 11.00 -10.37
N ARG A 123 21.09 10.31 -9.28
CA ARG A 123 19.73 10.20 -8.73
C ARG A 123 19.60 11.01 -7.45
N ARG A 124 18.48 11.72 -7.32
CA ARG A 124 18.15 12.51 -6.13
C ARG A 124 17.85 11.54 -4.97
N ILE A 125 18.60 11.67 -3.88
CA ILE A 125 18.25 11.03 -2.62
C ILE A 125 17.15 11.90 -2.02
N ASN A 126 15.91 11.42 -2.00
CA ASN A 126 14.89 12.04 -1.16
C ASN A 126 15.32 11.79 0.28
N GLN A 127 15.77 12.84 0.98
CA GLN A 127 15.89 12.76 2.42
C GLN A 127 14.49 12.67 2.99
N ALA A 128 14.20 11.56 3.68
CA ALA A 128 13.07 11.49 4.59
C ALA A 128 13.41 12.37 5.80
N GLU A 129 12.49 13.27 6.16
CA GLU A 129 12.47 13.96 7.45
C GLU A 129 12.44 12.96 8.62
#